data_AF-A0A357Z9J9-F1
#
_entry.id   AF-A0A357Z9J9-F1
#
_cell.length_a   1.000
_cell.length_b   1.000
_cell.length_c   1.000
_cell.angle_alpha   90.00
_cell.angle_beta   90.00
_cell.angle_gamma   90.00
#
_symmetry.space_group_name_H-M   'P 1'
#
loop_
_entity.id
_entity.type
_entity.pdbx_description
1 polymer ?
#
loop_
_entity_poly.entity_id
_entity_poly.type
_entity_poly.pdbx_seq_one_letter_code
_entity_poly.pdbx_strand_id
1 'polypeptide(L)'
;MVTTNAQRPQERRHHSNEQSKQADDKKGPGRPNRANIEMFKTKFITDQLALTSQEAEAFWPVYNEYKNGMRTIYKEKKENEIELQEAMLTVRKKLASALKPILKSDTRINDALKIDKEFLKKMKNEMTHRRGGPPPPPRRD
;
A
#
# COMPACT_ATOMS: atom_id res chain seq x y z
N MET A 1 -51.15 -34.50 55.66
CA MET A 1 -49.80 -35.09 55.50
C MET A 1 -49.25 -34.50 54.19
N VAL A 2 -48.55 -33.35 54.10
CA VAL A 2 -47.23 -32.92 54.63
C VAL A 2 -46.19 -34.02 54.31
N THR A 3 -45.16 -33.91 53.45
CA THR A 3 -44.29 -32.78 53.00
C THR A 3 -43.40 -33.20 51.80
N THR A 4 -42.88 -32.21 51.04
CA THR A 4 -41.57 -32.13 50.30
C THR A 4 -41.30 -33.11 49.13
N ASN A 5 -40.67 -32.72 48.00
CA ASN A 5 -39.42 -31.97 47.89
C ASN A 5 -39.18 -31.35 46.49
N ALA A 6 -38.49 -30.21 46.51
CA ALA A 6 -37.79 -29.37 45.52
C ALA A 6 -37.52 -29.85 44.06
N GLN A 7 -37.74 -28.97 43.06
CA GLN A 7 -36.75 -27.98 42.58
C GLN A 7 -37.18 -27.43 41.20
N ARG A 8 -37.36 -26.11 41.10
CA ARG A 8 -37.67 -25.36 39.87
C ARG A 8 -36.38 -25.03 39.12
N PRO A 9 -36.18 -25.44 37.85
CA PRO A 9 -35.11 -24.90 37.03
C PRO A 9 -35.51 -23.53 36.48
N GLN A 10 -34.58 -22.59 36.55
CA GLN A 10 -34.74 -21.22 36.10
C GLN A 10 -34.86 -21.13 34.58
N GLU A 11 -35.78 -20.26 34.19
CA GLU A 11 -36.06 -19.73 32.87
C GLU A 11 -34.77 -19.28 32.17
N ARG A 12 -34.34 -20.04 31.14
CA ARG A 12 -33.29 -19.58 30.22
C ARG A 12 -33.87 -18.44 29.39
N ARG A 13 -33.57 -17.20 29.81
CA ARG A 13 -33.76 -16.01 28.99
C ARG A 13 -32.97 -16.17 27.69
N HIS A 14 -33.67 -16.41 26.59
CA HIS A 14 -33.15 -16.20 25.25
C HIS A 14 -32.85 -14.71 25.08
N HIS A 15 -31.61 -14.31 25.35
CA HIS A 15 -31.09 -13.04 24.85
C HIS A 15 -30.65 -13.29 23.43
N SER A 16 -31.52 -12.94 22.49
CA SER A 16 -31.20 -12.77 21.09
C SER A 16 -30.02 -11.77 21.01
N ASN A 17 -28.84 -12.24 20.64
CA ASN A 17 -27.69 -11.37 20.40
C ASN A 17 -27.88 -10.68 19.05
N GLU A 18 -28.78 -9.69 19.04
CA GLU A 18 -29.06 -8.81 17.92
C GLU A 18 -28.06 -7.64 17.97
N GLN A 19 -26.79 -7.94 17.73
CA GLN A 19 -25.73 -6.94 17.58
C GLN A 19 -24.50 -7.56 16.91
N SER A 20 -24.66 -7.91 15.63
CA SER A 20 -23.55 -8.15 14.70
C SER A 20 -23.76 -7.32 13.44
N LYS A 21 -24.00 -6.02 13.63
CA LYS A 21 -23.79 -4.99 12.62
C LYS A 21 -22.72 -4.05 13.16
N GLN A 22 -21.72 -3.75 12.32
CA GLN A 22 -20.51 -2.94 12.58
C GLN A 22 -19.34 -3.67 13.24
N ALA A 23 -18.68 -4.51 12.44
CA ALA A 23 -17.27 -4.81 12.62
C ALA A 23 -16.48 -4.21 11.45
N ASP A 24 -16.32 -2.88 11.42
CA ASP A 24 -15.48 -2.22 10.40
C ASP A 24 -14.63 -1.05 10.93
N ASP A 25 -14.37 -0.97 12.25
CA ASP A 25 -13.64 0.19 12.78
C ASP A 25 -12.66 -0.12 13.92
N LYS A 26 -11.73 -1.06 13.68
CA LYS A 26 -10.50 -1.19 14.48
C LYS A 26 -9.25 -1.02 13.63
N LYS A 27 -9.05 0.17 13.05
CA LYS A 27 -7.74 0.64 12.60
C LYS A 27 -7.00 1.27 13.78
N GLY A 28 -6.04 0.56 14.35
CA GLY A 28 -5.11 1.13 15.34
C GLY A 28 -4.30 2.31 14.78
N PRO A 29 -3.73 3.17 15.65
CA PRO A 29 -2.97 4.33 15.22
C PRO A 29 -1.66 3.86 14.57
N GLY A 30 -1.45 4.18 13.30
CA GLY A 30 -0.11 4.07 12.69
C GLY A 30 0.01 3.33 11.36
N ARG A 31 -1.08 2.87 10.73
CA ARG A 31 -1.01 2.42 9.32
C ARG A 31 -1.56 3.51 8.40
N PRO A 32 -0.73 4.14 7.55
CA PRO A 32 -1.21 5.14 6.60
C PRO A 32 -2.29 4.53 5.70
N ASN A 33 -3.38 5.26 5.50
CA ASN A 33 -4.48 4.83 4.64
C ASN A 33 -3.96 4.64 3.20
N ARG A 34 -4.32 3.52 2.54
CA ARG A 34 -3.88 3.22 1.17
C ARG A 34 -4.21 4.35 0.19
N ALA A 35 -5.38 4.97 0.34
CA ALA A 35 -5.80 6.11 -0.46
C ALA A 35 -4.82 7.29 -0.33
N ASN A 36 -4.37 7.60 0.89
CA ASN A 36 -3.40 8.67 1.13
C ASN A 36 -2.06 8.34 0.48
N ILE A 37 -1.60 7.08 0.56
CA ILE A 37 -0.34 6.64 -0.04
C ILE A 37 -0.36 6.80 -1.57
N GLU A 38 -1.45 6.37 -2.23
CA GLU A 38 -1.59 6.50 -3.67
C GLU A 38 -1.66 7.97 -4.10
N MET A 39 -2.38 8.83 -3.37
CA MET A 39 -2.40 10.27 -3.62
C MET A 39 -1.00 10.90 -3.52
N PHE A 40 -0.24 10.57 -2.45
CA PHE A 40 1.14 11.05 -2.30
C PHE A 40 2.05 10.52 -3.41
N LYS A 41 1.82 9.28 -3.85
CA LYS A 41 2.57 8.68 -4.96
C LYS A 41 2.31 9.42 -6.26
N THR A 42 1.03 9.69 -6.58
CA THR A 42 0.63 10.46 -7.76
C THR A 42 1.33 11.81 -7.78
N LYS A 43 1.22 12.57 -6.68
CA LYS A 43 1.89 13.87 -6.55
C LYS A 43 3.41 13.74 -6.70
N PHE A 44 4.03 12.79 -6.02
CA PHE A 44 5.48 12.60 -6.05
C PHE A 44 6.00 12.29 -7.46
N ILE A 45 5.32 11.43 -8.21
CA ILE A 45 5.72 11.07 -9.57
C ILE A 45 5.56 12.27 -10.51
N THR A 46 4.42 12.98 -10.44
CA THR A 46 4.17 14.18 -11.24
C THR A 46 5.24 15.25 -10.99
N ASP A 47 5.59 15.51 -9.72
CA ASP A 47 6.59 16.49 -9.34
C ASP A 47 8.00 16.09 -9.78
N GLN A 48 8.39 14.83 -9.59
CA GLN A 48 9.74 14.35 -9.93
C GLN A 48 10.01 14.27 -11.44
N LEU A 49 9.00 13.88 -12.21
CA LEU A 49 9.13 13.82 -13.67
C LEU A 49 8.78 15.15 -14.35
N ALA A 50 8.42 16.18 -13.56
CA ALA A 50 7.95 17.47 -14.05
C ALA A 50 6.90 17.30 -15.17
N LEU A 51 5.88 16.47 -14.92
CA LEU A 51 4.85 16.18 -15.93
C LEU A 51 3.96 17.39 -16.14
N THR A 52 3.79 17.81 -17.39
CA THR A 52 2.72 18.75 -17.77
C THR A 52 1.36 18.05 -17.71
N SER A 53 0.25 18.80 -17.69
CA SER A 53 -1.09 18.20 -17.67
C SER A 53 -1.32 17.21 -18.83
N GLN A 54 -0.90 17.59 -20.03
CA GLN A 54 -1.03 16.74 -21.22
C GLN A 54 -0.15 15.48 -21.14
N GLU A 55 1.09 15.62 -20.65
CA GLU A 55 1.97 14.45 -20.44
C GLU A 55 1.44 13.54 -19.34
N ALA A 56 0.89 14.10 -18.26
CA ALA A 56 0.33 13.32 -17.16
C ALA A 56 -0.85 12.45 -17.62
N GLU A 57 -1.76 13.01 -18.43
CA GLU A 57 -2.89 12.27 -19.02
C GLU A 57 -2.42 11.08 -19.86
N ALA A 58 -1.35 11.23 -20.65
CA ALA A 58 -0.76 10.15 -21.43
C ALA A 58 0.10 9.18 -20.59
N PHE A 59 0.76 9.67 -19.55
CA PHE A 59 1.68 8.91 -18.70
C PHE A 59 0.97 7.90 -17.80
N TRP A 60 -0.09 8.33 -17.10
CA TRP A 60 -0.78 7.49 -16.11
C TRP A 60 -1.29 6.15 -16.65
N PRO A 61 -1.93 6.04 -17.84
CA PRO A 61 -2.37 4.74 -18.36
C PRO A 61 -1.18 3.80 -18.61
N VAL A 62 -0.09 4.30 -19.20
CA VAL A 62 1.14 3.52 -19.47
C VAL A 62 1.78 3.05 -18.16
N TYR A 63 1.88 3.95 -17.18
CA TYR A 63 2.46 3.63 -15.87
C TYR A 63 1.61 2.62 -15.09
N ASN A 64 0.28 2.71 -15.18
CA ASN A 64 -0.63 1.77 -14.54
C ASN A 64 -0.54 0.37 -15.13
N GLU A 65 -0.41 0.25 -16.46
CA GLU A 65 -0.15 -1.03 -17.13
C GLU A 65 1.16 -1.65 -16.64
N TYR A 66 2.24 -0.86 -16.60
CA TYR A 66 3.52 -1.28 -16.02
C TYR A 66 3.37 -1.75 -14.56
N LYS A 67 2.71 -0.96 -13.71
CA LYS A 67 2.48 -1.27 -12.28
C LYS A 67 1.76 -2.61 -12.12
N ASN A 68 0.74 -2.87 -12.95
CA ASN A 68 0.00 -4.12 -12.94
C ASN A 68 0.85 -5.29 -13.43
N GLY A 69 1.58 -5.11 -14.54
CA GLY A 69 2.49 -6.13 -15.09
C GLY A 69 3.58 -6.54 -14.09
N MET A 70 4.22 -5.57 -13.43
CA MET A 70 5.18 -5.81 -12.35
C MET A 70 4.56 -6.63 -11.21
N ARG A 71 3.34 -6.28 -10.80
CA ARG A 71 2.65 -6.98 -9.70
C ARG A 71 2.34 -8.43 -10.07
N THR A 72 1.92 -8.70 -11.31
CA THR A 72 1.65 -10.06 -11.80
C THR A 72 2.93 -10.88 -11.85
N ILE A 73 3.99 -10.35 -12.47
CA ILE A 73 5.30 -11.00 -12.55
C ILE A 73 5.82 -11.38 -11.16
N TYR A 74 5.74 -10.44 -10.20
CA TYR A 74 6.19 -10.71 -8.84
C TYR A 74 5.37 -11.79 -8.15
N LYS A 75 4.07 -11.91 -8.43
CA LYS A 75 3.24 -12.98 -7.85
C LYS A 75 3.57 -14.35 -8.43
N GLU A 76 3.81 -14.42 -9.74
CA GLU A 76 4.00 -15.67 -10.46
C GLU A 76 5.42 -16.21 -10.35
N LYS A 77 6.42 -15.33 -10.41
CA LYS A 77 7.84 -15.70 -10.59
C LYS A 77 8.72 -15.43 -9.38
N LYS A 78 8.17 -15.04 -8.22
CA LYS A 78 8.96 -14.72 -7.01
C LYS A 78 9.90 -15.82 -6.51
N GLU A 79 9.63 -17.10 -6.83
CA GLU A 79 10.44 -18.22 -6.37
C GLU A 79 11.66 -18.49 -7.27
N ASN A 80 11.66 -17.98 -8.51
CA ASN A 80 12.76 -18.13 -9.46
C ASN A 80 13.34 -16.75 -9.82
N GLU A 81 14.47 -16.41 -9.21
CA GLU A 81 15.10 -15.09 -9.34
C GLU A 81 15.50 -14.75 -10.79
N ILE A 82 16.00 -15.72 -11.56
CA ILE A 82 16.43 -15.47 -12.94
C ILE A 82 15.22 -15.13 -13.81
N GLU A 83 14.18 -15.97 -13.76
CA GLU A 83 12.95 -15.73 -14.52
C GLU A 83 12.25 -14.44 -14.10
N LEU A 84 12.28 -14.12 -12.81
CA LEU A 84 11.73 -12.87 -12.28
C LEU A 84 12.43 -11.67 -12.91
N GLN A 85 13.76 -11.65 -12.88
CA GLN A 85 14.55 -10.53 -13.42
C GLN A 85 14.34 -10.36 -14.92
N GLU A 86 14.31 -11.44 -15.69
CA GLU A 86 14.06 -11.41 -17.14
C GLU A 86 12.68 -10.85 -17.48
N ALA A 87 11.63 -11.33 -16.80
CA ALA A 87 10.27 -10.86 -17.01
C ALA A 87 10.13 -9.38 -16.62
N MET A 88 10.73 -8.98 -15.50
CA MET A 88 10.74 -7.59 -15.06
C MET A 88 11.47 -6.68 -16.07
N LEU A 89 12.62 -7.11 -16.58
CA LEU A 89 13.37 -6.37 -17.58
C LEU A 89 12.55 -6.16 -18.86
N THR A 90 11.82 -7.18 -19.29
CA THR A 90 10.95 -7.11 -20.47
C THR A 90 9.88 -6.03 -20.32
N VAL A 91 9.21 -5.98 -19.17
CA VAL A 91 8.17 -4.96 -18.92
C VAL A 91 8.78 -3.57 -18.71
N ARG A 92 9.96 -3.46 -18.10
CA ARG A 92 10.70 -2.17 -18.02
C ARG A 92 11.10 -1.63 -19.40
N LYS A 93 11.54 -2.50 -20.31
CA LYS A 93 11.85 -2.13 -21.70
C LYS A 93 10.60 -1.61 -22.42
N LYS A 94 9.45 -2.29 -22.25
CA LYS A 94 8.16 -1.83 -22.80
C LYS A 94 7.76 -0.46 -22.26
N LEU A 95 7.88 -0.24 -20.94
CA LEU A 95 7.63 1.06 -20.33
C LEU A 95 8.52 2.14 -20.93
N ALA A 96 9.83 1.91 -21.02
CA ALA A 96 10.77 2.87 -21.59
C ALA A 96 10.38 3.26 -23.03
N SER A 97 10.05 2.27 -23.88
CA SER A 97 9.59 2.53 -25.25
C SER A 97 8.29 3.32 -25.32
N ALA A 98 7.32 3.02 -24.45
CA ALA A 98 6.04 3.73 -24.40
C ALA A 98 6.17 5.17 -23.87
N LEU A 99 7.16 5.43 -23.00
CA LEU A 99 7.43 6.76 -22.44
C LEU A 99 8.23 7.67 -23.38
N LYS A 100 8.97 7.13 -24.36
CA LYS A 100 9.72 7.92 -25.35
C LYS A 100 8.90 9.03 -26.02
N PRO A 101 7.72 8.76 -26.61
CA PRO A 101 6.92 9.81 -27.26
C PRO A 101 6.30 10.79 -26.26
N ILE A 102 6.12 10.40 -25.00
CA ILE A 102 5.48 11.21 -23.95
C ILE A 102 6.49 12.18 -23.34
N LEU A 103 7.60 11.66 -22.80
CA LEU A 103 8.55 12.42 -22.00
C LEU A 103 9.66 13.08 -22.84
N LYS A 104 9.92 12.57 -24.05
CA LYS A 104 10.92 13.06 -25.03
C LYS A 104 12.33 13.31 -24.43
N SER A 105 12.66 12.62 -23.34
CA SER A 105 13.87 12.86 -22.56
C SER A 105 14.33 11.56 -21.92
N ASP A 106 15.54 11.11 -22.28
CA ASP A 106 16.11 9.87 -21.77
C ASP A 106 16.38 9.93 -20.26
N THR A 107 16.68 11.12 -19.72
CA THR A 107 16.84 11.31 -18.28
C THR A 107 15.51 11.08 -17.55
N ARG A 108 14.43 11.73 -18.00
CA ARG A 108 13.08 11.55 -17.42
C ARG A 108 12.59 10.10 -17.53
N ILE A 109 12.90 9.41 -18.63
CA ILE A 109 12.56 7.98 -18.80
C ILE A 109 13.32 7.12 -17.79
N ASN A 110 14.62 7.37 -17.61
CA ASN A 110 15.42 6.66 -16.61
C ASN A 110 14.94 6.95 -15.18
N ASP A 111 14.49 8.17 -14.91
CA ASP A 111 13.90 8.54 -13.63
C ASP A 111 12.57 7.82 -13.41
N ALA A 112 11.72 7.74 -14.44
CA ALA A 112 10.45 7.00 -14.38
C ALA A 112 10.66 5.50 -14.09
N LEU A 113 11.75 4.90 -14.59
CA LEU A 113 12.11 3.50 -14.29
C LEU A 113 12.53 3.29 -12.83
N LYS A 114 13.02 4.35 -12.16
CA LYS A 114 13.51 4.31 -10.77
C LYS A 114 12.50 4.87 -9.77
N ILE A 115 11.47 5.58 -10.24
CA ILE A 115 10.62 6.43 -9.41
C ILE A 115 9.93 5.67 -8.27
N ASP A 116 9.54 4.42 -8.50
CA ASP A 116 8.95 3.56 -7.49
C ASP A 116 9.89 3.24 -6.35
N LYS A 117 11.16 2.95 -6.68
CA LYS A 117 12.20 2.67 -5.68
C LYS A 117 12.47 3.91 -4.83
N GLU A 118 12.56 5.07 -5.47
CA GLU A 118 12.79 6.34 -4.76
C GLU A 118 11.60 6.73 -3.88
N PHE A 119 10.37 6.53 -4.36
CA PHE A 119 9.16 6.74 -3.57
C PHE A 119 9.15 5.85 -2.33
N LEU A 120 9.42 4.54 -2.48
CA LEU A 120 9.46 3.60 -1.35
C LEU A 120 10.57 3.94 -0.36
N LYS A 121 11.75 4.35 -0.85
CA LYS A 121 12.86 4.82 -0.01
C LYS A 121 12.45 6.06 0.80
N LYS A 122 11.82 7.04 0.15
CA LYS A 122 11.31 8.26 0.81
C LYS A 122 10.24 7.93 1.85
N MET A 123 9.29 7.05 1.53
CA MET A 123 8.28 6.58 2.48
C MET A 123 8.89 5.83 3.67
N LYS A 124 9.88 4.97 3.43
CA LYS A 124 10.56 4.24 4.50
C LYS A 124 11.24 5.19 5.47
N ASN A 125 11.99 6.17 4.94
CA ASN A 125 12.63 7.19 5.75
C ASN A 125 11.59 7.99 6.55
N GLU A 126 10.51 8.45 5.93
CA GLU A 126 9.44 9.16 6.63
C GLU A 126 8.84 8.32 7.78
N MET A 127 8.63 7.02 7.56
CA MET A 127 8.09 6.12 8.59
C MET A 127 9.09 5.85 9.73
N THR A 128 10.40 5.78 9.48
CA THR A 128 11.40 5.61 10.54
C THR A 128 11.49 6.85 11.42
N HIS A 129 11.39 8.05 10.84
CA HIS A 129 11.36 9.30 11.62
C HIS A 129 10.11 9.42 12.50
N ARG A 130 8.96 8.89 12.05
CA ARG A 130 7.72 8.85 12.86
C ARG A 130 7.74 7.82 13.98
N ARG A 131 8.55 6.76 13.88
CA ARG A 131 8.65 5.70 14.90
C ARG A 131 9.77 5.95 15.92
N GLY A 132 10.82 6.69 15.55
CA GLY A 132 11.87 7.15 16.45
C GLY A 132 11.48 8.43 17.17
N GLY A 133 10.44 8.37 18.01
CA GLY A 133 10.06 9.50 18.88
C GLY A 133 11.26 10.06 19.68
N PRO A 134 11.17 11.30 20.19
CA PRO A 134 12.27 11.94 20.90
C PRO A 134 12.86 11.01 21.98
N PRO A 135 14.19 11.02 22.18
CA PRO A 135 14.84 10.12 23.13
C PRO A 135 14.18 10.26 24.52
N PRO A 136 14.04 9.15 25.28
CA PRO A 136 13.45 9.22 26.61
C PRO A 136 14.24 10.22 27.48
N PRO A 137 13.58 11.02 28.33
CA PRO A 137 14.26 11.97 29.20
C PRO A 137 15.31 11.23 30.06
N PRO A 138 16.47 11.87 30.35
CA PRO A 138 17.48 11.25 31.20
C PRO A 138 16.86 10.86 32.54
N ARG A 139 17.17 9.64 33.01
CA ARG A 139 16.74 9.20 34.35
C ARG A 139 17.41 10.16 35.35
N ARG A 140 16.60 10.84 36.15
CA ARG A 140 17.12 11.62 37.28
C ARG A 140 17.62 10.61 38.32
N ASP A 141 18.89 10.72 38.66
CA ASP A 141 19.53 9.99 39.76
C ASP A 141 18.99 10.45 41.13
#